data_AF-A0A7J6RPS7-F1
#
_entry.id   AF-A0A7J6RPS7-F1
#
_cell.length_a   1.000
_cell.length_b   1.000
_cell.length_c   1.000
_cell.angle_alpha   90.00
_cell.angle_beta   90.00
_cell.angle_gamma   90.00
#
_symmetry.space_group_name_H-M   'P 1'
#
loop_
_entity.id
_entity.type
_entity.pdbx_description
1 polymer ?
#
loop_
_entity_poly.entity_id
_entity_poly.type
_entity_poly.pdbx_seq_one_letter_code
_entity_poly.pdbx_strand_id
1 'polypeptide(L)'
;RSSYFDGALEGNGCSRLLDAVYDDEIPFAASAEVYVTALKALKVVKDMCFGLTRQDGWRDSIVAFRSAWSNTGLRWTPKVHILCDHVVEYLENYEADDDVGLGLSSEQSGESLHARLQRVWNQRFKVNADNKLFSQRLIDCMVTYNWNLQWDEAQRSMGGMKSCEAEGSDEISDYSSTSEEQGLDGFDKP
;
A
#
# COMPACT_ATOMS: atom_id res chain seq x y z
N ARG A 1 26.12 8.77 -13.67
CA ARG A 1 24.64 8.71 -13.78
C ARG A 1 24.10 9.67 -12.73
N SER A 2 23.34 10.69 -13.11
CA SER A 2 22.66 11.56 -12.14
C SER A 2 21.65 10.72 -11.36
N SER A 3 21.72 10.76 -10.03
CA SER A 3 20.71 10.18 -9.15
C SER A 3 19.40 10.93 -9.39
N TYR A 4 18.51 10.31 -10.14
CA TYR A 4 17.24 10.88 -10.55
C TYR A 4 16.25 10.74 -9.38
N PHE A 5 16.05 11.82 -8.64
CA PHE A 5 14.92 11.95 -7.70
C PHE A 5 13.72 12.38 -8.55
N ASP A 6 12.91 11.39 -8.93
CA ASP A 6 11.75 11.54 -9.82
C ASP A 6 10.84 12.71 -9.38
N GLY A 7 10.20 13.37 -10.35
CA GLY A 7 9.64 14.73 -10.26
C GLY A 7 8.50 14.97 -9.26
N ALA A 8 8.22 14.01 -8.37
CA ALA A 8 7.37 14.15 -7.20
C ALA A 8 8.08 13.53 -5.99
N LEU A 9 8.23 14.32 -4.91
CA LEU A 9 8.75 13.87 -3.62
C LEU A 9 7.71 12.99 -2.88
N GLU A 10 7.36 11.86 -3.49
CA GLU A 10 6.51 10.82 -2.89
C GLU A 10 7.26 10.05 -1.80
N GLY A 11 6.56 9.27 -0.96
CA GLY A 11 7.14 8.62 0.23
C GLY A 11 8.45 7.85 -0.02
N ASN A 12 8.51 7.07 -1.11
CA ASN A 12 9.72 6.34 -1.50
C ASN A 12 10.83 7.26 -2.03
N GLY A 13 10.48 8.36 -2.69
CA GLY A 13 11.44 9.39 -3.12
C GLY A 13 12.06 10.10 -1.92
N CYS A 14 11.24 10.51 -0.95
CA CYS A 14 11.66 11.11 0.30
C CYS A 14 12.57 10.19 1.12
N SER A 15 12.22 8.90 1.24
CA SER A 15 13.03 7.94 1.99
C SER A 15 14.42 7.77 1.36
N ARG A 16 14.48 7.55 0.04
CA ARG A 16 15.76 7.44 -0.69
C ARG A 16 16.61 8.71 -0.58
N LEU A 17 15.99 9.89 -0.61
CA LEU A 17 16.70 11.15 -0.41
C LEU A 17 17.32 11.21 0.98
N LEU A 18 16.55 10.88 2.02
CA LEU A 18 17.04 10.92 3.39
C LEU A 18 18.15 9.88 3.63
N ASP A 19 18.02 8.66 3.09
CA ASP A 19 19.07 7.64 3.15
C ASP A 19 20.36 8.16 2.50
N ALA A 20 20.28 8.61 1.25
CA ALA A 20 21.44 9.09 0.50
C ALA A 20 22.09 10.35 1.10
N VAL A 21 21.32 11.22 1.75
CA VAL A 21 21.87 12.37 2.51
C VAL A 21 22.53 11.91 3.80
N TYR A 22 21.97 10.93 4.50
CA TYR A 22 22.52 10.40 5.74
C TYR A 22 23.86 9.68 5.52
N ASP A 23 23.94 8.90 4.45
CA ASP A 23 25.11 8.12 4.06
C ASP A 23 26.14 8.92 3.23
N ASP A 24 25.95 10.24 3.08
CA ASP A 24 26.83 11.14 2.33
C ASP A 24 27.06 10.74 0.85
N GLU A 25 26.07 10.07 0.25
CA GLU A 25 26.12 9.60 -1.15
C GLU A 25 25.87 10.72 -2.18
N ILE A 26 25.40 11.88 -1.72
CA ILE A 26 25.09 13.04 -2.57
C ILE A 26 26.08 14.16 -2.26
N PRO A 27 26.86 14.65 -3.24
CA PRO A 27 27.72 15.80 -3.03
C PRO A 27 26.87 17.07 -2.86
N PHE A 28 27.22 17.88 -1.85
CA PHE A 28 26.58 19.16 -1.59
C PHE A 28 27.63 20.27 -1.42
N ALA A 29 27.22 21.51 -1.69
CA ALA A 29 28.06 22.67 -1.44
C ALA A 29 28.20 22.94 0.06
N ALA A 30 29.34 23.46 0.52
CA ALA A 30 29.54 23.81 1.94
C ALA A 30 28.49 24.78 2.48
N SER A 31 27.92 25.64 1.63
CA SER A 31 26.81 26.54 2.01
C SER A 31 25.51 25.80 2.35
N ALA A 32 25.38 24.53 1.99
CA ALA A 32 24.20 23.71 2.26
C ALA A 32 24.30 22.87 3.55
N GLU A 33 25.42 22.94 4.27
CA GLU A 33 25.73 22.12 5.46
C GLU A 33 24.61 22.14 6.51
N VAL A 34 24.03 23.31 6.77
CA VAL A 34 22.96 23.47 7.76
C VAL A 34 21.69 22.72 7.37
N TYR A 35 21.37 22.66 6.08
CA TYR A 35 20.20 21.92 5.57
C TYR A 35 20.47 20.42 5.57
N VAL A 36 21.67 20.01 5.19
CA VAL A 36 22.10 18.60 5.25
C VAL A 36 22.03 18.09 6.68
N THR A 37 22.54 18.87 7.65
CA THR A 37 22.45 18.55 9.08
C THR A 37 21.00 18.35 9.53
N ALA A 38 20.09 19.24 9.11
CA ALA A 38 18.67 19.12 9.43
C ALA A 38 18.01 17.87 8.79
N LEU A 39 18.37 17.53 7.55
CA LEU A 39 17.89 16.32 6.87
C LEU A 39 18.43 15.04 7.53
N LYS A 40 19.70 15.02 7.92
CA LYS A 40 20.29 13.91 8.69
C LYS A 40 19.59 13.72 10.02
N ALA A 41 19.33 14.79 10.75
CA ALA A 41 18.59 14.72 12.00
C ALA A 41 17.14 14.24 11.79
N LEU A 42 16.48 14.67 10.72
CA LEU A 42 15.14 14.18 10.35
C LEU A 42 15.15 12.68 10.03
N LYS A 43 16.19 12.18 9.38
CA LYS A 43 16.35 10.75 9.12
C LYS A 43 16.41 9.94 10.42
N VAL A 44 17.18 10.41 11.40
CA VAL A 44 17.24 9.77 12.72
C VAL A 44 15.85 9.75 13.37
N VAL A 45 15.12 10.87 13.35
CA VAL A 45 13.74 10.91 13.87
C VAL A 45 12.86 9.88 13.17
N LYS A 46 12.90 9.82 11.84
CA LYS A 46 12.14 8.85 11.04
C LYS A 46 12.43 7.41 11.47
N ASP A 47 13.70 7.04 11.57
CA ASP A 47 14.09 5.67 11.92
C ASP A 47 13.74 5.31 13.37
N MET A 48 13.73 6.30 14.26
CA MET A 48 13.45 6.10 15.68
C MET A 48 11.96 6.03 16.01
N CYS A 49 11.07 6.76 15.31
CA CYS A 49 9.66 6.82 15.71
C CYS A 49 8.63 6.81 14.58
N PHE A 50 8.99 6.79 13.28
CA PHE A 50 7.99 6.72 12.20
C PHE A 50 7.61 5.29 11.82
N GLY A 51 8.33 4.29 12.33
CA GLY A 51 8.01 2.88 12.16
C GLY A 51 6.81 2.43 13.00
N LEU A 52 6.52 1.13 12.95
CA LEU A 52 5.51 0.50 13.83
C LEU A 52 5.93 0.50 15.29
N THR A 53 7.24 0.47 15.55
CA THR A 53 7.82 0.43 16.89
C THR A 53 8.75 1.63 17.07
N ARG A 54 8.69 2.27 18.23
CA ARG A 54 9.62 3.35 18.61
C ARG A 54 10.87 2.77 19.25
N GLN A 55 12.01 3.42 19.03
CA GLN A 55 13.29 3.04 19.62
C GLN A 55 13.68 3.98 20.78
N ASP A 56 14.50 3.48 21.70
CA ASP A 56 15.05 4.29 22.78
C ASP A 56 15.79 5.53 22.25
N GLY A 57 15.65 6.66 22.95
CA GLY A 57 16.26 7.94 22.55
C GLY A 57 15.49 8.72 21.47
N TRP A 58 14.29 8.27 21.08
CA TRP A 58 13.46 9.00 20.10
C TRP A 58 13.11 10.45 20.52
N ARG A 59 13.00 10.73 21.82
CA ARG A 59 12.76 12.10 22.32
C ARG A 59 13.93 13.02 21.99
N ASP A 60 15.14 12.53 22.28
CA ASP A 60 16.38 13.28 22.06
C ASP A 60 16.62 13.51 20.56
N SER A 61 16.21 12.58 19.69
CA SER A 61 16.30 12.79 18.25
C SER A 61 15.39 13.92 17.75
N ILE A 62 14.18 14.08 18.31
CA ILE A 62 13.29 15.21 18.00
C ILE A 62 13.90 16.54 18.48
N VAL A 63 14.52 16.56 19.66
CA VAL A 63 15.22 17.74 20.18
C VAL A 63 16.42 18.11 19.29
N ALA A 64 17.21 17.11 18.87
CA ALA A 64 18.32 17.31 17.96
C ALA A 64 17.85 17.85 16.60
N PHE A 65 16.75 17.32 16.05
CA PHE A 65 16.14 17.82 14.83
C PHE A 65 15.64 19.26 14.98
N ARG A 66 14.98 19.60 16.09
CA ARG A 66 14.52 20.98 16.38
C ARG A 66 15.68 21.98 16.36
N SER A 67 16.80 21.61 16.99
CA SER A 67 18.02 22.43 16.99
C SER A 67 18.58 22.60 15.58
N ALA A 68 18.71 21.50 14.84
CA ALA A 68 19.21 21.52 13.47
C ALA A 68 18.32 22.35 12.53
N TRP A 69 16.98 22.22 12.63
CA TRP A 69 16.04 23.02 11.87
C TRP A 69 16.18 24.51 12.16
N SER A 70 16.33 24.88 13.44
CA SER A 70 16.49 26.29 13.84
C SER A 70 17.75 26.92 13.22
N ASN A 71 18.83 26.15 13.09
CA ASN A 71 20.08 26.59 12.46
C ASN A 71 19.98 26.83 10.95
N THR A 72 18.94 26.29 10.29
CA THR A 72 18.71 26.54 8.85
C THR A 72 18.25 27.97 8.55
N GLY A 73 17.66 28.66 9.55
CA GLY A 73 16.99 29.94 9.35
C GLY A 73 15.71 29.88 8.50
N LEU A 74 15.24 28.68 8.13
CA LEU A 74 13.98 28.51 7.41
C LEU A 74 12.79 28.81 8.31
N ARG A 75 11.68 29.24 7.69
CA ARG A 75 10.42 29.41 8.40
C ARG A 75 9.90 28.06 8.88
N TRP A 76 9.33 28.07 10.08
CA TRP A 76 8.61 26.92 10.61
C TRP A 76 7.42 26.58 9.72
N THR A 77 7.42 25.35 9.20
CA THR A 77 6.26 24.80 8.50
C THR A 77 5.35 24.11 9.51
N PRO A 78 4.04 23.95 9.20
CA PRO A 78 3.14 23.19 10.06
C PRO A 78 3.64 21.77 10.38
N LYS A 79 4.26 21.10 9.41
CA LYS A 79 4.80 19.74 9.61
C LYS A 79 5.94 19.69 10.62
N VAL A 80 6.85 20.67 10.56
CA VAL A 80 7.99 20.76 11.50
C VAL A 80 7.48 21.13 12.90
N HIS A 81 6.53 22.06 13.00
CA HIS A 81 5.90 22.40 14.29
C HIS A 81 5.23 21.17 14.92
N ILE A 82 4.42 20.44 14.15
CA ILE A 82 3.77 19.21 14.63
C ILE A 82 4.80 18.18 15.10
N LEU A 83 5.86 17.96 14.32
CA LEU A 83 6.91 17.01 14.70
C LEU A 83 7.63 17.40 16.00
N CYS A 84 7.94 18.68 16.17
CA CYS A 84 8.73 19.13 17.31
C CYS A 84 7.93 19.38 18.59
N ASP A 85 6.65 19.73 18.48
CA ASP A 85 5.85 20.16 19.63
C ASP A 85 4.74 19.16 19.98
N HIS A 86 4.17 18.42 19.01
CA HIS A 86 2.99 17.59 19.23
C HIS A 86 3.26 16.08 19.21
N VAL A 87 4.32 15.60 18.53
CA VAL A 87 4.62 14.15 18.49
C VAL A 87 5.00 13.60 19.86
N VAL A 88 5.76 14.36 20.64
CA VAL A 88 6.14 13.99 22.01
C VAL A 88 4.89 13.89 22.89
N GLU A 89 4.04 14.91 22.84
CA GLU A 89 2.78 14.95 23.58
C GLU A 89 1.86 13.78 23.19
N TYR A 90 1.73 13.50 21.89
CA TYR A 90 0.94 12.39 21.38
C TYR A 90 1.42 11.03 21.91
N LEU A 91 2.71 10.72 21.73
CA LEU A 91 3.29 9.42 22.09
C LEU A 91 3.32 9.16 23.60
N GLU A 92 3.24 10.20 24.42
CA GLU A 92 3.27 10.09 25.88
C GLU A 92 1.89 10.06 26.53
N ASN A 93 0.93 10.80 25.97
CA ASN A 93 -0.35 11.02 26.64
C ASN A 93 -1.55 10.39 25.92
N TYR A 94 -1.41 10.06 24.64
CA TYR A 94 -2.52 9.62 23.80
C TYR A 94 -2.31 8.24 23.20
N GLU A 95 -1.06 7.84 22.96
CA GLU A 95 -0.75 6.48 22.54
C GLU A 95 -0.89 5.51 23.72
N ALA A 96 -1.64 4.42 23.52
CA ALA A 96 -1.95 3.48 24.60
C ALA A 96 -0.78 2.54 24.89
N ASP A 97 0.04 2.26 23.89
CA ASP A 97 1.13 1.29 23.95
C ASP A 97 2.50 1.99 23.98
N ASP A 98 3.31 1.62 24.97
CA ASP A 98 4.60 2.25 25.26
C ASP A 98 5.72 1.94 24.25
N ASP A 99 5.48 1.08 23.27
CA ASP A 99 6.46 0.74 22.24
C ASP A 99 6.00 1.13 20.84
N VAL A 100 4.78 1.66 20.69
CA VAL A 100 4.23 1.98 19.37
C VAL A 100 4.85 3.25 18.80
N GLY A 101 5.25 3.15 17.53
CA GLY A 101 5.66 4.29 16.71
C GLY A 101 4.51 4.85 15.87
N LEU A 102 4.75 5.98 15.20
CA LEU A 102 3.75 6.69 14.41
C LEU A 102 3.25 5.90 13.18
N GLY A 103 3.93 4.82 12.81
CA GLY A 103 3.53 3.97 11.69
C GLY A 103 2.16 3.34 11.88
N LEU A 104 1.75 3.03 13.13
CA LEU A 104 0.44 2.45 13.42
C LEU A 104 -0.70 3.43 13.11
N SER A 105 -0.51 4.70 13.48
CA SER A 105 -1.47 5.79 13.25
C SER A 105 -1.31 6.47 11.89
N SER A 106 -0.49 5.88 10.99
CA SER A 106 -0.23 6.46 9.68
C SER A 106 -1.30 6.11 8.65
N GLU A 107 -1.57 7.02 7.73
CA GLU A 107 -2.50 6.82 6.59
C GLU A 107 -1.94 5.85 5.52
N GLN A 108 -0.71 5.37 5.68
CA GLN A 108 -0.02 4.53 4.69
C GLN A 108 -0.71 3.18 4.45
N SER A 109 -1.38 2.64 5.48
CA SER A 109 -2.18 1.42 5.36
C SER A 109 -3.37 1.62 4.40
N GLY A 110 -4.04 2.77 4.49
CA GLY A 110 -5.15 3.17 3.61
C GLY A 110 -4.69 3.41 2.16
N GLU A 111 -3.55 4.09 1.98
CA GLU A 111 -2.97 4.28 0.63
C GLU A 111 -2.63 2.95 -0.05
N SER A 112 -2.07 2.00 0.72
CA SER A 112 -1.77 0.65 0.23
C SER A 112 -3.03 -0.11 -0.17
N LEU A 113 -4.10 0.01 0.62
CA LEU A 113 -5.41 -0.57 0.32
C LEU A 113 -5.99 0.01 -0.98
N HIS A 114 -5.95 1.33 -1.14
CA HIS A 114 -6.41 2.02 -2.34
C HIS A 114 -5.65 1.57 -3.59
N ALA A 115 -4.32 1.48 -3.52
CA ALA A 115 -3.50 1.00 -4.63
C ALA A 115 -3.85 -0.43 -5.04
N ARG A 116 -4.10 -1.32 -4.07
CA ARG A 116 -4.51 -2.71 -4.34
C ARG A 116 -5.91 -2.77 -4.96
N LEU A 117 -6.89 -2.07 -4.39
CA LEU A 117 -8.25 -2.01 -4.93
C LEU A 117 -8.25 -1.46 -6.36
N GLN A 118 -7.50 -0.38 -6.61
CA GLN A 118 -7.38 0.22 -7.94
C GLN A 118 -6.79 -0.75 -8.95
N ARG A 119 -5.82 -1.60 -8.55
CA ARG A 119 -5.28 -2.66 -9.40
C ARG A 119 -6.33 -3.69 -9.77
N VAL A 120 -7.12 -4.18 -8.80
CA VAL A 120 -8.21 -5.14 -9.04
C VAL A 120 -9.25 -4.54 -9.98
N TRP A 121 -9.67 -3.30 -9.73
CA TRP A 121 -10.58 -2.56 -10.61
C TRP A 121 -10.03 -2.49 -12.03
N ASN A 122 -8.81 -1.99 -12.21
CA ASN A 122 -8.18 -1.79 -13.52
C ASN A 122 -8.03 -3.09 -14.31
N GLN A 123 -7.71 -4.21 -13.65
CA GLN A 123 -7.44 -5.48 -14.32
C GLN A 123 -8.69 -6.27 -14.67
N ARG A 124 -9.78 -6.13 -13.90
CA ARG A 124 -10.91 -7.08 -13.97
C ARG A 124 -12.27 -6.42 -14.20
N PHE A 125 -12.50 -5.21 -13.70
CA PHE A 125 -13.84 -4.64 -13.61
C PHE A 125 -13.99 -3.31 -14.34
N LYS A 126 -12.89 -2.63 -14.69
CA LYS A 126 -12.90 -1.28 -15.27
C LYS A 126 -13.80 -1.16 -16.49
N VAL A 127 -14.72 -0.21 -16.41
CA VAL A 127 -15.54 0.30 -17.52
C VAL A 127 -15.67 1.82 -17.41
N ASN A 128 -16.05 2.48 -18.50
CA ASN A 128 -16.34 3.91 -18.48
C ASN A 128 -17.52 4.22 -17.54
N ALA A 129 -17.51 5.40 -16.92
CA ALA A 129 -18.55 5.81 -15.98
C ALA A 129 -19.95 5.85 -16.61
N ASP A 130 -20.04 6.21 -17.90
CA ASP A 130 -21.31 6.25 -18.64
C ASP A 130 -21.81 4.86 -19.08
N ASN A 131 -21.04 3.81 -18.81
CA ASN A 131 -21.45 2.44 -19.13
C ASN A 131 -22.59 2.02 -18.19
N LYS A 132 -23.68 1.48 -18.76
CA LYS A 132 -24.83 0.98 -17.99
C LYS A 132 -24.46 -0.08 -16.93
N LEU A 133 -23.34 -0.77 -17.11
CA LEU A 133 -22.83 -1.80 -16.19
C LEU A 133 -21.87 -1.24 -15.14
N PHE A 134 -21.56 0.05 -15.12
CA PHE A 134 -20.59 0.64 -14.19
C PHE A 134 -20.94 0.36 -12.73
N SER A 135 -22.19 0.59 -12.34
CA SER A 135 -22.68 0.35 -10.98
C SER A 135 -22.54 -1.11 -10.58
N GLN A 136 -22.98 -2.04 -11.43
CA GLN A 136 -22.87 -3.48 -11.18
C GLN A 136 -21.41 -3.90 -11.03
N ARG A 137 -20.54 -3.49 -11.96
CA ARG A 137 -19.12 -3.87 -11.92
C ARG A 137 -18.39 -3.28 -10.72
N LEU A 138 -18.78 -2.08 -10.27
CA LEU A 138 -18.24 -1.49 -9.06
C LEU A 138 -18.63 -2.34 -7.83
N ILE A 139 -19.89 -2.72 -7.71
CA ILE A 139 -20.37 -3.60 -6.63
C ILE A 139 -19.62 -4.94 -6.69
N ASP A 140 -19.53 -5.57 -7.86
CA ASP A 140 -18.83 -6.85 -8.03
C ASP A 140 -17.35 -6.73 -7.63
N CYS A 141 -16.69 -5.62 -8.00
CA CYS A 141 -15.32 -5.35 -7.61
C CYS A 141 -15.18 -5.25 -6.07
N MET A 142 -16.09 -4.55 -5.40
CA MET A 142 -16.06 -4.38 -3.94
C MET A 142 -16.33 -5.71 -3.21
N VAL A 143 -17.31 -6.49 -3.67
CA VAL A 143 -17.62 -7.81 -3.11
C VAL A 143 -16.43 -8.75 -3.31
N THR A 144 -15.88 -8.81 -4.53
CA THR A 144 -14.74 -9.68 -4.84
C THR A 144 -13.51 -9.27 -4.03
N TYR A 145 -13.24 -7.97 -3.90
CA TYR A 145 -12.11 -7.45 -3.15
C TYR A 145 -12.16 -7.85 -1.67
N ASN A 146 -13.32 -7.67 -1.03
CA ASN A 146 -13.51 -7.99 0.38
C ASN A 146 -13.58 -9.50 0.67
N TRP A 147 -14.08 -10.30 -0.29
CA TRP A 147 -14.20 -11.75 -0.12
C TRP A 147 -12.88 -12.51 -0.32
N ASN A 148 -12.01 -12.01 -1.20
CA ASN A 148 -10.68 -12.60 -1.41
C ASN A 148 -9.61 -11.84 -0.61
N LEU A 149 -9.31 -12.27 0.61
CA LEU A 149 -8.23 -11.68 1.41
C LEU A 149 -6.81 -12.03 0.90
N GLN A 150 -6.68 -13.01 -0.01
CA GLN A 150 -5.40 -13.54 -0.51
C GLN A 150 -5.01 -13.02 -1.92
N TRP A 151 -5.29 -11.76 -2.24
CA TRP A 151 -4.95 -11.19 -3.56
C TRP A 151 -3.45 -11.26 -3.93
N ASP A 152 -2.57 -11.30 -2.93
CA ASP A 152 -1.12 -11.37 -3.17
C ASP A 152 -0.68 -12.79 -3.63
N GLU A 153 -1.47 -13.83 -3.35
CA GLU A 153 -1.19 -15.23 -3.75
C GLU A 153 -1.90 -15.62 -5.05
N ALA A 154 -3.01 -14.96 -5.39
CA ALA A 154 -3.84 -15.24 -6.56
C ALA A 154 -3.15 -14.95 -7.93
N GLN A 155 -1.91 -14.43 -7.92
CA GLN A 155 -1.17 -14.08 -9.15
C GLN A 155 -0.31 -15.19 -9.76
N ARG A 156 -0.35 -16.45 -9.30
CA ARG A 156 0.50 -17.51 -9.90
C ARG A 156 -0.21 -18.58 -10.75
N SER A 157 -1.55 -18.67 -10.80
CA SER A 157 -2.22 -19.79 -11.53
C SER A 157 -2.81 -19.45 -12.91
N MET A 158 -2.80 -18.18 -13.34
CA MET A 158 -3.41 -17.78 -14.63
C MET A 158 -2.47 -17.89 -15.85
N GLY A 159 -1.30 -18.52 -15.70
CA GLY A 159 -0.34 -18.77 -16.80
C GLY A 159 -0.41 -20.17 -17.41
N GLY A 160 -1.31 -21.03 -16.92
CA GLY A 160 -1.41 -22.45 -17.30
C GLY A 160 -2.47 -22.75 -18.35
N MET A 161 -2.86 -21.80 -19.20
CA MET A 161 -3.70 -22.12 -20.36
C MET A 161 -2.76 -22.45 -21.53
N LYS A 162 -2.25 -23.69 -21.53
CA LYS A 162 -1.59 -24.26 -22.71
C LYS A 162 -2.62 -24.28 -23.84
N SER A 163 -2.40 -23.45 -24.85
CA SER A 163 -2.89 -23.68 -26.19
C SER A 163 -2.24 -24.94 -26.79
N CYS A 164 -2.91 -25.50 -27.80
CA CYS A 164 -2.49 -26.58 -28.71
C CYS A 164 -2.84 -28.00 -28.17
N GLU A 165 -3.46 -28.92 -28.91
CA GLU A 165 -3.56 -29.14 -30.37
C GLU A 165 -4.88 -29.81 -30.77
N ALA A 166 -5.33 -29.54 -31.99
CA ALA A 166 -6.33 -30.31 -32.69
C ALA A 166 -5.64 -31.42 -33.47
N GLU A 167 -5.87 -32.69 -33.12
CA GLU A 167 -5.70 -33.82 -34.02
C GLU A 167 -6.85 -34.81 -33.76
N GLY A 168 -7.58 -35.14 -34.83
CA GLY A 168 -8.64 -36.12 -34.79
C GLY A 168 -8.10 -37.53 -34.89
N SER A 169 -8.81 -38.47 -34.29
CA SER A 169 -9.01 -39.81 -34.84
C SER A 169 -10.18 -40.46 -34.14
N ASP A 170 -11.03 -41.06 -34.95
CA ASP A 170 -12.19 -41.87 -34.61
C ASP A 170 -11.92 -42.88 -33.49
N GLU A 171 -12.86 -43.02 -32.56
CA GLU A 171 -13.26 -44.36 -32.12
C GLU A 171 -14.71 -44.33 -31.59
N ILE A 172 -15.53 -45.11 -32.30
CA ILE A 172 -16.93 -45.42 -32.01
C ILE A 172 -16.96 -46.39 -30.83
N SER A 173 -17.81 -46.14 -29.82
CA SER A 173 -18.44 -47.27 -29.12
C SER A 173 -19.84 -46.91 -28.62
N ASP A 174 -20.77 -47.79 -29.00
CA ASP A 174 -22.16 -47.89 -28.59
C ASP A 174 -22.37 -47.78 -27.08
N TYR A 175 -23.44 -47.10 -26.67
CA TYR A 175 -24.50 -47.82 -25.96
C TYR A 175 -25.88 -47.17 -26.12
N SER A 176 -26.80 -48.03 -26.53
CA SER A 176 -28.21 -47.84 -26.82
C SER A 176 -29.03 -47.25 -25.68
N SER A 177 -30.01 -46.46 -26.06
CA SER A 177 -31.16 -46.01 -25.28
C SER A 177 -31.98 -47.16 -24.70
N THR A 178 -32.55 -46.95 -23.52
CA THR A 178 -33.89 -47.45 -23.16
C THR A 178 -34.58 -46.43 -22.26
N SER A 179 -35.63 -45.85 -22.83
CA SER A 179 -36.75 -45.15 -22.19
C SER A 179 -37.58 -46.09 -21.32
N GLU A 180 -38.05 -45.63 -20.16
CA GLU A 180 -39.30 -46.10 -19.57
C GLU A 180 -39.95 -44.94 -18.77
N GLU A 181 -40.99 -44.35 -19.36
CA GLU A 181 -42.03 -43.62 -18.66
C GLU A 181 -42.96 -44.61 -17.96
N GLN A 182 -43.28 -44.40 -16.67
CA GLN A 182 -44.61 -44.68 -16.12
C GLN A 182 -44.96 -43.64 -15.04
N GLY A 183 -46.09 -42.96 -15.23
CA GLY A 183 -46.64 -41.95 -14.31
C GLY A 183 -47.70 -42.49 -13.34
N LEU A 184 -48.49 -41.53 -12.83
CA LEU A 184 -49.61 -41.62 -11.86
C LEU A 184 -49.15 -41.65 -10.39
N ASP A 185 -49.74 -40.95 -9.43
CA ASP A 185 -50.94 -40.10 -9.39
C ASP A 185 -50.82 -39.18 -8.14
N GLY A 186 -51.60 -38.09 -8.09
CA GLY A 186 -51.48 -37.03 -7.09
C GLY A 186 -51.86 -37.39 -5.64
N PHE A 187 -51.65 -36.45 -4.71
CA PHE A 187 -52.65 -36.06 -3.73
C PHE A 187 -52.28 -34.77 -3.00
N ASP A 188 -53.34 -34.07 -2.61
CA ASP A 188 -53.48 -32.69 -2.19
C ASP A 188 -52.94 -32.34 -0.79
N LYS A 189 -52.76 -31.03 -0.58
CA LYS A 189 -52.57 -30.37 0.73
C LYS A 189 -53.79 -30.55 1.64
N PRO A 190 -53.58 -30.41 2.96
CA PRO A 190 -54.09 -29.20 3.64
C PRO A 190 -52.98 -28.26 4.12
#